data_AF-A0A2M8DXX8-F1
#
_entry.id   AF-A0A2M8DXX8-F1
#
_cell.length_a   1.000
_cell.length_b   1.000
_cell.length_c   1.000
_cell.angle_alpha   90.00
_cell.angle_beta   90.00
_cell.angle_gamma   90.00
#
_symmetry.space_group_name_H-M   'P 1'
#
loop_
_entity.id
_entity.type
_entity.pdbx_description
1 polymer ?
#
loop_
_entity_poly.entity_id
_entity_poly.type
_entity_poly.pdbx_seq_one_letter_code
_entity_poly.pdbx_strand_id
1 'polypeptide(L)'
;LPTGAAERRWHQLFNEIQMLLFAHPLNAAREERGELPVNSVWFWGSGDGRVGAQSTYASVSSDEMLGEMLAASAGLPFLEWSPTWQSSFDSALTHGERRLAAEGGQLLVWTGLRSALQRGDLAAWREALQTFEANYAQPLWQALRGGKIASLQLDVLGGDGLRQTRLTRGSGWALWRRPKRLAEYSVESRHTK
;
A
#
# COMPACT_ATOMS: atom_id res chain seq x y z
N LEU A 1 3.38 -26.66 -10.00
CA LEU A 1 4.34 -26.87 -8.90
C LEU A 1 5.74 -26.58 -9.42
N PRO A 2 6.67 -26.10 -8.59
CA PRO A 2 8.05 -25.84 -9.02
C PRO A 2 8.68 -27.12 -9.56
N THR A 3 9.35 -27.01 -10.70
CA THR A 3 10.03 -28.12 -11.38
C THR A 3 11.50 -28.19 -10.98
N GLY A 4 12.09 -29.38 -11.03
CA GLY A 4 13.52 -29.59 -10.75
C GLY A 4 13.80 -30.08 -9.33
N ALA A 5 14.94 -29.70 -8.75
CA ALA A 5 15.48 -30.32 -7.53
C ALA A 5 14.55 -30.29 -6.31
N ALA A 6 13.60 -29.34 -6.24
CA ALA A 6 12.68 -29.18 -5.13
C ALA A 6 11.31 -29.86 -5.32
N GLU A 7 11.03 -30.43 -6.50
CA GLU A 7 9.72 -30.94 -6.90
C GLU A 7 9.14 -31.96 -5.89
N ARG A 8 9.93 -32.99 -5.53
CA ARG A 8 9.50 -34.01 -4.55
C ARG A 8 9.13 -33.42 -3.20
N ARG A 9 9.91 -32.44 -2.71
CA ARG A 9 9.65 -31.77 -1.43
C ARG A 9 8.35 -30.99 -1.48
N TRP A 10 8.08 -30.29 -2.59
CA TRP A 10 6.85 -29.54 -2.78
C TRP A 10 5.62 -30.45 -2.91
N HIS A 11 5.73 -31.58 -3.60
CA HIS A 11 4.66 -32.58 -3.64
C HIS A 11 4.35 -33.17 -2.26
N GLN A 12 5.39 -33.52 -1.48
CA GLN A 12 5.21 -34.01 -0.11
C GLN A 12 4.51 -32.97 0.76
N LEU A 13 5.00 -31.72 0.76
CA LEU A 13 4.41 -30.62 1.52
C LEU A 13 2.94 -30.39 1.13
N PHE A 14 2.61 -30.45 -0.17
CA PHE A 14 1.25 -30.27 -0.63
C PHE A 14 0.31 -31.37 -0.11
N ASN A 15 0.74 -32.63 -0.16
CA ASN A 15 -0.03 -33.75 0.37
C ASN A 15 -0.23 -33.64 1.89
N GLU A 16 0.82 -33.28 2.64
CA GLU A 16 0.74 -33.07 4.08
C GLU A 16 -0.24 -31.95 4.43
N ILE A 17 -0.19 -30.81 3.72
CA ILE A 17 -1.15 -29.71 3.90
C ILE A 17 -2.57 -30.15 3.60
N GLN A 18 -2.79 -30.89 2.51
CA GLN A 18 -4.13 -31.39 2.16
C GLN A 18 -4.69 -32.30 3.25
N MET A 19 -3.87 -33.22 3.78
CA MET A 19 -4.27 -34.09 4.87
C MET A 19 -4.60 -33.31 6.15
N LEU A 20 -3.75 -32.34 6.52
CA LEU A 20 -3.95 -31.51 7.71
C LEU A 20 -5.22 -30.67 7.60
N LEU A 21 -5.46 -30.03 6.44
CA LEU A 21 -6.65 -29.22 6.21
C LEU A 21 -7.91 -30.09 6.20
N PHE A 22 -7.88 -31.26 5.57
CA PHE A 22 -9.01 -32.17 5.53
C PHE A 22 -9.47 -32.58 6.94
N ALA A 23 -8.54 -32.89 7.84
CA ALA A 23 -8.85 -33.31 9.21
C ALA A 23 -9.05 -32.13 10.19
N HIS A 24 -9.01 -30.88 9.73
CA HIS A 24 -8.99 -29.73 10.63
C HIS A 24 -10.38 -29.49 11.27
N PRO A 25 -10.49 -29.35 12.61
CA PRO A 25 -11.78 -29.16 13.30
C PRO A 25 -12.58 -27.96 12.82
N LEU A 26 -11.90 -26.90 12.35
CA LEU A 26 -12.57 -25.75 11.73
C LEU A 26 -13.41 -26.15 10.51
N ASN A 27 -12.95 -27.10 9.69
CA ASN A 27 -13.70 -27.54 8.52
C ASN A 27 -14.94 -28.34 8.89
N ALA A 28 -14.87 -29.20 9.91
CA ALA A 28 -16.05 -29.86 10.47
C ALA A 28 -17.10 -28.82 10.93
N ALA A 29 -16.67 -27.79 11.67
CA ALA A 29 -17.56 -26.72 12.11
C ALA A 29 -18.10 -25.85 10.95
N ARG A 30 -17.33 -25.68 9.86
CA ARG A 30 -17.79 -24.98 8.64
C ARG A 30 -18.87 -25.80 7.93
N GLU A 31 -18.66 -27.10 7.78
CA GLU A 31 -19.60 -28.02 7.14
C GLU A 31 -20.91 -28.11 7.93
N GLU A 32 -20.85 -28.12 9.27
CA GLU A 32 -22.05 -28.04 10.13
C GLU A 32 -22.87 -26.76 9.90
N ARG A 33 -22.21 -25.65 9.52
CA ARG A 33 -22.88 -24.39 9.14
C ARG A 33 -23.26 -24.32 7.66
N GLY A 34 -23.02 -25.38 6.87
CA GLY A 34 -23.22 -25.40 5.43
C GLY A 34 -22.22 -24.55 4.63
N GLU A 35 -21.11 -24.15 5.24
CA GLU A 35 -20.02 -23.42 4.58
C GLU A 35 -19.06 -24.39 3.86
N LEU A 36 -18.37 -23.90 2.83
CA LEU A 36 -17.34 -24.69 2.14
C LEU A 36 -16.09 -24.86 3.02
N PRO A 37 -15.49 -26.07 3.06
CA PRO A 37 -14.25 -26.32 3.78
C PRO A 37 -13.06 -25.66 3.07
N VAL A 38 -12.05 -25.27 3.84
CA VAL A 38 -10.75 -24.81 3.34
C VAL A 38 -9.86 -26.03 3.17
N ASN A 39 -9.73 -26.55 1.96
CA ASN A 39 -9.12 -27.87 1.69
C ASN A 39 -7.80 -27.81 0.88
N SER A 40 -7.36 -26.62 0.49
CA SER A 40 -6.17 -26.44 -0.32
C SER A 40 -5.53 -25.07 -0.08
N VAL A 41 -4.23 -24.99 -0.32
CA VAL A 41 -3.47 -23.75 -0.36
C VAL A 41 -2.90 -23.60 -1.77
N TRP A 42 -3.21 -22.49 -2.43
CA TRP A 42 -2.53 -22.13 -3.66
C TRP A 42 -1.22 -21.44 -3.31
N PHE A 43 -0.11 -21.85 -3.90
CA PHE A 43 1.18 -21.17 -3.71
C PHE A 43 1.51 -20.35 -4.95
N TRP A 44 1.80 -19.08 -4.78
CA TRP A 44 2.18 -18.17 -5.85
C TRP A 44 3.14 -17.09 -5.32
N GLY A 45 3.75 -16.32 -6.24
CA GLY A 45 4.60 -15.19 -5.85
C GLY A 45 5.95 -15.60 -5.26
N SER A 46 6.57 -16.68 -5.75
CA SER A 46 7.92 -17.06 -5.31
C SER A 46 8.93 -15.97 -5.69
N GLY A 47 9.64 -15.46 -4.69
CA GLY A 47 10.79 -14.58 -4.83
C GLY A 47 11.93 -15.05 -3.93
N ASP A 48 13.17 -14.69 -4.25
CA ASP A 48 14.36 -15.08 -3.47
C ASP A 48 14.56 -14.21 -2.21
N GLY A 49 13.60 -13.34 -1.90
CA GLY A 49 13.63 -12.42 -0.76
C GLY A 49 14.67 -11.31 -0.87
N ARG A 50 15.46 -11.27 -1.95
CA ARG A 50 16.52 -10.27 -2.16
C ARG A 50 15.93 -9.07 -2.86
N VAL A 51 15.30 -8.20 -2.08
CA VAL A 51 14.93 -6.88 -2.57
C VAL A 51 16.14 -5.96 -2.35
N GLY A 52 16.92 -5.73 -3.39
CA GLY A 52 18.01 -4.73 -3.38
C GLY A 52 17.47 -3.30 -3.42
N ALA A 53 16.52 -2.96 -2.53
CA ALA A 53 15.89 -1.65 -2.50
C ALA A 53 16.85 -0.63 -1.87
N GLN A 54 17.47 0.20 -2.72
CA GLN A 54 18.03 1.47 -2.27
C GLN A 54 16.89 2.49 -2.19
N SER A 55 16.73 3.12 -1.04
CA SER A 55 15.68 4.10 -0.80
C SER A 55 16.28 5.43 -0.35
N THR A 56 15.73 6.51 -0.86
CA THR A 56 16.02 7.88 -0.38
C THR A 56 15.04 8.33 0.70
N TYR A 57 14.08 7.49 1.06
CA TYR A 57 13.10 7.76 2.12
C TYR A 57 13.68 7.41 3.49
N ALA A 58 13.31 8.20 4.49
CA ALA A 58 13.70 8.00 5.87
C ALA A 58 12.80 7.04 6.63
N SER A 59 11.54 6.90 6.20
CA SER A 59 10.57 5.97 6.78
C SER A 59 9.45 5.68 5.78
N VAL A 60 8.73 4.59 6.04
CA VAL A 60 7.56 4.17 5.27
C VAL A 60 6.37 4.07 6.21
N SER A 61 5.20 4.54 5.76
CA SER A 61 3.93 4.25 6.42
C SER A 61 2.93 3.69 5.43
N SER A 62 2.21 2.64 5.83
CA SER A 62 1.23 1.97 4.98
C SER A 62 0.09 1.33 5.76
N ASP A 63 -1.05 1.18 5.09
CA ASP A 63 -2.22 0.42 5.55
C ASP A 63 -2.16 -1.07 5.14
N GLU A 64 -1.05 -1.53 4.54
CA GLU A 64 -0.87 -2.92 4.13
C GLU A 64 0.45 -3.54 4.62
N MET A 65 0.39 -4.85 4.89
CA MET A 65 1.52 -5.69 5.27
C MET A 65 2.68 -5.65 4.25
N LEU A 66 2.38 -5.52 2.95
CA LEU A 66 3.42 -5.43 1.93
C LEU A 66 4.32 -4.20 2.10
N GLY A 67 3.76 -3.07 2.57
CA GLY A 67 4.54 -1.86 2.86
C GLY A 67 5.54 -2.09 3.99
N GLU A 68 5.12 -2.78 5.05
CA GLU A 68 5.97 -3.17 6.18
C GLU A 68 7.10 -4.12 5.75
N MET A 69 6.76 -5.17 5.01
CA MET A 69 7.75 -6.15 4.53
C MET A 69 8.81 -5.50 3.62
N LEU A 70 8.39 -4.59 2.74
CA LEU A 70 9.31 -3.86 1.87
C LEU A 70 10.19 -2.89 2.66
N ALA A 71 9.62 -2.18 3.65
CA ALA A 71 10.40 -1.32 4.55
C ALA A 71 11.47 -2.12 5.31
N ALA A 72 11.08 -3.27 5.88
CA ALA A 72 12.01 -4.17 6.56
C ALA A 72 13.12 -4.67 5.63
N SER A 73 12.79 -5.05 4.38
CA SER A 73 13.79 -5.49 3.39
C SER A 73 14.78 -4.39 2.99
N ALA A 74 14.35 -3.13 3.05
CA ALA A 74 15.16 -1.95 2.76
C ALA A 74 15.88 -1.38 4.00
N GLY A 75 15.68 -1.98 5.19
CA GLY A 75 16.24 -1.48 6.44
C GLY A 75 15.66 -0.13 6.90
N LEU A 76 14.42 0.18 6.49
CA LEU A 76 13.73 1.42 6.83
C LEU A 76 12.79 1.24 8.02
N PRO A 77 12.66 2.26 8.90
CA PRO A 77 11.59 2.30 9.89
C PRO A 77 10.20 2.24 9.23
N PHE A 78 9.35 1.37 9.77
CA PHE A 78 7.94 1.27 9.40
C PHE A 78 7.05 1.93 10.46
N LEU A 79 6.04 2.67 10.00
CA LEU A 79 5.04 3.30 10.84
C LEU A 79 3.65 2.84 10.39
N GLU A 80 2.84 2.33 11.30
CA GLU A 80 1.45 2.01 10.98
C GLU A 80 0.69 3.24 10.46
N TRP A 81 -0.24 3.01 9.53
CA TRP A 81 -1.07 4.08 8.98
C TRP A 81 -1.93 4.72 10.07
N SER A 82 -1.67 5.99 10.36
CA SER A 82 -2.48 6.76 11.30
C SER A 82 -3.83 7.14 10.67
N PRO A 83 -4.93 7.22 11.44
CA PRO A 83 -6.22 7.70 10.94
C PRO A 83 -6.18 9.12 10.36
N THR A 84 -5.28 9.95 10.88
CA THR A 84 -5.03 11.32 10.43
C THR A 84 -3.55 11.54 10.20
N TRP A 85 -3.21 12.24 9.12
CA TRP A 85 -1.82 12.62 8.85
C TRP A 85 -1.29 13.51 9.97
N GLN A 86 -0.15 13.11 10.51
CA GLN A 86 0.62 13.88 11.48
C GLN A 86 2.01 14.07 10.91
N SER A 87 2.62 15.23 11.17
CA SER A 87 3.99 15.44 10.73
C SER A 87 4.91 14.52 11.55
N SER A 88 5.85 13.85 10.88
CA SER A 88 6.87 13.00 11.52
C SER A 88 7.78 13.79 12.47
N PHE A 89 7.70 15.12 12.47
CA PHE A 89 8.39 16.00 13.42
C PHE A 89 7.67 16.11 14.78
N ASP A 90 6.39 15.70 14.85
CA ASP A 90 5.54 15.87 16.04
C ASP A 90 5.40 14.60 16.90
N SER A 91 5.90 13.42 16.48
CA SER A 91 5.67 12.15 17.19
C SER A 91 6.93 11.34 17.52
N ALA A 92 6.74 10.30 18.34
CA ALA A 92 7.65 9.54 19.21
C ALA A 92 8.81 8.77 18.54
N LEU A 93 9.43 9.31 17.49
CA LEU A 93 10.66 8.75 16.94
C LEU A 93 11.81 8.87 17.95
N THR A 94 12.65 7.84 18.03
CA THR A 94 13.93 7.92 18.77
C THR A 94 14.85 8.96 18.13
N HIS A 95 15.84 9.45 18.88
CA HIS A 95 16.72 10.55 18.42
C HIS A 95 17.43 10.24 17.08
N GLY A 96 17.76 8.96 16.80
CA GLY A 96 18.36 8.52 15.53
C GLY A 96 17.39 8.54 14.35
N GLU A 97 16.14 8.12 14.57
CA GLU A 97 15.09 8.10 13.54
C GLU A 97 14.65 9.52 13.14
N ARG A 98 14.63 10.46 14.09
CA ARG A 98 14.34 11.88 13.80
C ARG A 98 15.35 12.53 12.87
N ARG A 99 16.63 12.18 13.01
CA ARG A 99 17.69 12.79 12.19
C ARG A 99 17.62 12.31 10.74
N LEU A 100 17.36 11.01 10.53
CA LEU A 100 17.10 10.45 9.20
C LEU A 100 15.81 11.05 8.62
N ALA A 101 14.74 11.19 9.42
CA ALA A 101 13.48 11.82 8.99
C ALA A 101 13.57 13.33 8.71
N ALA A 102 14.54 14.02 9.31
CA ALA A 102 14.80 15.44 9.04
C ALA A 102 15.58 15.67 7.74
N GLU A 103 16.36 14.67 7.30
CA GLU A 103 17.18 14.74 6.09
C GLU A 103 16.53 14.03 4.87
N GLY A 104 15.65 13.05 5.10
CA GLY A 104 14.95 12.27 4.06
C GLY A 104 13.42 12.41 4.10
N GLY A 105 12.76 12.17 2.96
CA GLY A 105 11.29 12.22 2.87
C GLY A 105 10.63 11.02 3.54
N GLN A 106 9.35 11.15 3.91
CA GLN A 106 8.50 10.02 4.31
C GLN A 106 7.74 9.47 3.10
N LEU A 107 7.72 8.15 2.94
CA LEU A 107 6.87 7.47 1.95
C LEU A 107 5.54 7.06 2.60
N LEU A 108 4.43 7.51 2.03
CA LEU A 108 3.08 7.13 2.43
C LEU A 108 2.47 6.24 1.34
N VAL A 109 2.12 4.99 1.68
CA VAL A 109 1.51 4.02 0.77
C VAL A 109 0.13 3.68 1.28
N TRP A 110 -0.90 4.23 0.64
CA TRP A 110 -2.30 4.01 1.00
C TRP A 110 -3.05 3.25 -0.08
N THR A 111 -3.88 2.30 0.32
CA THR A 111 -4.52 1.37 -0.62
C THR A 111 -6.04 1.32 -0.49
N GLY A 112 -6.63 2.12 0.40
CA GLY A 112 -8.06 2.15 0.69
C GLY A 112 -8.99 2.17 -0.54
N LEU A 113 -8.69 2.97 -1.57
CA LEU A 113 -9.48 2.98 -2.82
C LEU A 113 -9.41 1.65 -3.57
N ARG A 114 -8.21 1.06 -3.68
CA ARG A 114 -8.00 -0.22 -4.36
C ARG A 114 -8.71 -1.34 -3.61
N SER A 115 -8.59 -1.36 -2.29
CA SER A 115 -9.20 -2.35 -1.41
C SER A 115 -10.73 -2.34 -1.51
N ALA A 116 -11.37 -1.17 -1.58
CA ALA A 116 -12.81 -1.06 -1.80
C ALA A 116 -13.22 -1.52 -3.21
N LEU A 117 -12.45 -1.14 -4.23
CA LEU A 117 -12.73 -1.52 -5.62
C LEU A 117 -12.63 -3.04 -5.85
N GLN A 118 -11.64 -3.71 -5.25
CA GLN A 118 -11.48 -5.17 -5.32
C GLN A 118 -12.67 -5.93 -4.74
N ARG A 119 -13.40 -5.34 -3.79
CA ARG A 119 -14.63 -5.89 -3.22
C ARG A 119 -15.88 -5.55 -4.01
N GLY A 120 -15.77 -4.73 -5.07
CA GLY A 120 -16.92 -4.21 -5.81
C GLY A 120 -17.78 -3.22 -5.01
N ASP A 121 -17.26 -2.65 -3.93
CA ASP A 121 -18.02 -1.79 -3.03
C ASP A 121 -17.77 -0.31 -3.35
N LEU A 122 -18.67 0.27 -4.15
CA LEU A 122 -18.61 1.68 -4.55
C LEU A 122 -18.94 2.64 -3.40
N ALA A 123 -19.70 2.20 -2.40
CA ALA A 123 -20.02 3.05 -1.24
C ALA A 123 -18.79 3.20 -0.35
N ALA A 124 -18.14 2.08 -0.02
CA ALA A 124 -16.87 2.08 0.72
C ALA A 124 -15.76 2.81 -0.07
N TRP A 125 -15.75 2.71 -1.40
CA TRP A 125 -14.81 3.47 -2.23
C TRP A 125 -14.97 4.98 -2.06
N ARG A 126 -16.22 5.47 -2.10
CA ARG A 126 -16.51 6.90 -1.94
C ARG A 126 -16.19 7.38 -0.53
N GLU A 127 -16.52 6.59 0.49
CA GLU A 127 -16.18 6.87 1.88
C GLU A 127 -14.66 6.97 2.07
N ALA A 128 -13.90 5.97 1.57
CA ALA A 128 -12.45 5.98 1.63
C ALA A 128 -11.83 7.23 0.98
N LEU A 129 -12.38 7.69 -0.16
CA LEU A 129 -11.95 8.93 -0.80
C LEU A 129 -12.21 10.16 0.07
N GLN A 130 -13.39 10.25 0.70
CA GLN A 130 -13.75 11.37 1.58
C GLN A 130 -12.88 11.39 2.84
N THR A 131 -12.63 10.23 3.44
CA THR A 131 -11.73 10.10 4.60
C THR A 131 -10.31 10.51 4.25
N PHE A 132 -9.78 10.06 3.10
CA PHE A 132 -8.45 10.46 2.63
C PHE A 132 -8.35 11.97 2.40
N GLU A 133 -9.36 12.58 1.78
CA GLU A 133 -9.39 14.03 1.53
C GLU A 133 -9.30 14.81 2.85
N ALA A 134 -10.16 14.47 3.83
CA ALA A 134 -10.23 15.17 5.11
C ALA A 134 -8.99 14.94 5.98
N ASN A 135 -8.47 13.72 6.02
CA ASN A 135 -7.47 13.32 7.00
C ASN A 135 -6.03 13.37 6.47
N TYR A 136 -5.84 13.38 5.14
CA TYR A 136 -4.52 13.37 4.52
C TYR A 136 -4.36 14.50 3.50
N ALA A 137 -5.20 14.57 2.46
CA ALA A 137 -5.00 15.53 1.37
C ALA A 137 -5.03 16.99 1.86
N GLN A 138 -6.04 17.36 2.65
CA GLN A 138 -6.16 18.70 3.22
C GLN A 138 -5.01 19.05 4.19
N PRO A 139 -4.68 18.21 5.20
CA PRO A 139 -3.54 18.46 6.08
C PRO A 139 -2.20 18.57 5.35
N LEU A 140 -1.92 17.67 4.40
CA LEU A 140 -0.70 17.71 3.58
C LEU A 140 -0.63 18.98 2.74
N TRP A 141 -1.76 19.41 2.17
CA TRP A 141 -1.83 20.65 1.41
C TRP A 141 -1.59 21.89 2.28
N GLN A 142 -2.16 21.93 3.48
CA GLN A 142 -1.92 22.99 4.45
C GLN A 142 -0.46 23.00 4.92
N ALA A 143 0.13 21.83 5.18
CA ALA A 143 1.54 21.70 5.53
C ALA A 143 2.47 22.18 4.42
N LEU A 144 2.15 21.90 3.15
CA LEU A 144 2.91 22.38 2.00
C LEU A 144 2.81 23.91 1.88
N ARG A 145 1.60 24.47 1.94
CA ARG A 145 1.40 25.93 1.84
C ARG A 145 1.99 26.69 3.01
N GLY A 146 1.89 26.15 4.22
CA GLY A 146 2.50 26.69 5.44
C GLY A 146 4.01 26.43 5.54
N GLY A 147 4.57 25.67 4.59
CA GLY A 147 5.99 25.39 4.50
C GLY A 147 6.54 24.39 5.52
N LYS A 148 5.68 23.67 6.25
CA LYS A 148 6.11 22.55 7.10
C LYS A 148 6.75 21.42 6.28
N ILE A 149 6.30 21.22 5.05
CA ILE A 149 6.95 20.35 4.06
C ILE A 149 7.41 21.15 2.85
N ALA A 150 8.54 20.77 2.27
CA ALA A 150 9.12 21.46 1.12
C ALA A 150 8.43 21.09 -0.20
N SER A 151 8.10 19.81 -0.36
CA SER A 151 7.47 19.25 -1.55
C SER A 151 6.62 18.03 -1.20
N LEU A 152 5.60 17.78 -2.02
CA LEU A 152 4.77 16.58 -1.97
C LEU A 152 4.80 15.91 -3.34
N GLN A 153 5.12 14.63 -3.40
CA GLN A 153 4.99 13.82 -4.63
C GLN A 153 3.79 12.91 -4.48
N LEU A 154 2.88 12.98 -5.45
CA LEU A 154 1.70 12.11 -5.53
C LEU A 154 1.88 11.16 -6.70
N ASP A 155 1.91 9.88 -6.38
CA ASP A 155 2.07 8.78 -7.33
C ASP A 155 0.76 8.00 -7.38
N VAL A 156 0.03 8.15 -8.49
CA VAL A 156 -1.26 7.48 -8.71
C VAL A 156 -1.05 6.33 -9.68
N LEU A 157 -1.15 5.11 -9.17
CA LEU A 157 -1.04 3.87 -9.93
C LEU A 157 -2.41 3.53 -10.55
N GLY A 158 -2.46 3.43 -11.87
CA GLY A 158 -3.59 2.89 -12.63
C GLY A 158 -3.21 1.55 -13.30
N GLY A 159 -4.19 0.89 -13.91
CA GLY A 159 -3.97 -0.40 -14.59
C GLY A 159 -2.91 -0.35 -15.70
N ASP A 160 -2.82 0.77 -16.41
CA ASP A 160 -1.94 0.91 -17.58
C ASP A 160 -0.79 1.91 -17.38
N GLY A 161 -0.58 2.42 -16.17
CA GLY A 161 0.52 3.35 -15.93
C GLY A 161 0.54 4.05 -14.58
N LEU A 162 1.65 4.75 -14.35
CA LEU A 162 1.87 5.59 -13.18
C LEU A 162 1.73 7.06 -13.58
N ARG A 163 0.87 7.79 -12.87
CA ARG A 163 0.83 9.25 -12.96
C ARG A 163 1.52 9.85 -11.74
N GLN A 164 2.60 10.56 -11.99
CA GLN A 164 3.34 11.28 -10.96
C GLN A 164 3.06 12.78 -11.05
N THR A 165 2.76 13.40 -9.91
CA THR A 165 2.61 14.85 -9.80
C THR A 165 3.40 15.34 -8.60
N ARG A 166 4.37 16.22 -8.86
CA ARG A 166 5.12 16.90 -7.80
C ARG A 166 4.53 18.27 -7.53
N LEU A 167 4.22 18.53 -6.27
CA LEU A 167 3.73 19.79 -5.74
C LEU A 167 4.81 20.42 -4.88
N THR A 168 4.98 21.73 -5.01
CA THR A 168 5.84 22.56 -4.16
C THR A 168 5.01 23.68 -3.56
N ARG A 169 5.59 24.48 -2.67
CA ARG A 169 4.93 25.69 -2.14
C ARG A 169 4.43 26.61 -3.27
N GLY A 170 5.21 26.72 -4.36
CA GLY A 170 4.87 27.49 -5.55
C GLY A 170 3.63 26.97 -6.30
N SER A 171 3.31 25.67 -6.18
CA SER A 171 2.12 25.07 -6.81
C SER A 171 0.82 25.64 -6.26
N GLY A 172 0.80 26.17 -5.04
CA GLY A 172 -0.36 26.87 -4.46
C GLY A 172 -0.68 28.21 -5.12
N TRP A 173 0.27 28.78 -5.86
CA TRP A 173 0.12 30.04 -6.58
C TRP A 173 -0.32 29.85 -8.04
N ALA A 174 -0.53 28.60 -8.47
CA ALA A 174 -1.05 28.27 -9.79
C ALA A 174 -2.55 28.57 -9.93
N LEU A 175 -2.98 29.78 -9.54
CA LEU A 175 -4.35 30.27 -9.58
C LEU A 175 -4.97 30.26 -10.99
N TRP A 176 -4.13 30.16 -12.02
CA TRP A 176 -4.54 30.02 -13.42
C TRP A 176 -4.95 28.59 -13.81
N ARG A 177 -4.68 27.58 -12.96
CA ARG A 177 -5.11 26.20 -13.23
C ARG A 177 -6.55 26.03 -12.76
N ARG A 178 -7.47 25.95 -13.72
CA ARG A 178 -8.89 25.68 -13.44
C ARG A 178 -9.06 24.25 -12.90
N PRO A 179 -9.88 24.05 -11.86
CA PRO A 179 -10.25 22.71 -11.42
C PRO A 179 -10.99 21.99 -12.55
N LYS A 180 -10.47 20.83 -12.96
CA LYS A 180 -11.08 19.95 -13.95
C LYS A 180 -11.89 18.86 -13.27
N ARG A 181 -12.75 18.17 -14.03
CA ARG A 181 -13.47 16.99 -13.52
C ARG A 181 -12.48 15.87 -13.20
N LEU A 182 -12.77 15.05 -12.20
CA LEU A 182 -11.89 13.93 -11.79
C LEU A 182 -11.55 13.00 -12.97
N ALA A 183 -12.50 12.79 -13.89
CA ALA A 183 -12.31 11.99 -15.10
C ALA A 183 -11.20 12.52 -16.02
N GLU A 184 -10.99 13.85 -16.08
CA GLU A 184 -9.90 14.46 -16.86
C GLU A 184 -8.52 14.23 -16.22
N TYR A 185 -8.51 13.71 -14.99
CA TYR A 185 -7.28 13.30 -14.31
C TYR A 185 -7.00 11.79 -14.39
N SER A 186 -7.87 11.01 -15.05
CA SER A 186 -7.62 9.60 -15.31
C SER A 186 -6.40 9.42 -16.24
N VAL A 187 -5.65 8.34 -16.03
CA VAL A 187 -4.62 7.90 -16.97
C VAL A 187 -5.36 7.33 -18.17
N GLU A 188 -5.28 7.97 -19.33
CA GLU A 188 -5.88 7.43 -20.56
C GLU A 188 -5.30 6.05 -20.86
N SER A 189 -6.15 5.03 -20.88
CA SER A 189 -5.80 3.71 -21.36
C SER A 189 -5.59 3.78 -22.87
N ARG A 190 -4.32 3.74 -23.31
CA ARG A 190 -4.01 3.50 -24.71
C ARG A 190 -4.32 2.04 -25.01
N HIS A 191 -5.59 1.73 -25.29
CA HIS A 191 -5.95 0.49 -25.95
C HIS A 191 -5.38 0.50 -27.37
N THR A 192 -4.17 -0.05 -27.52
CA THR A 192 -3.65 -0.40 -28.84
C THR A 192 -4.34 -1.70 -29.22
N LYS A 193 -5.17 -1.64 -30.28
CA LYS A 193 -5.83 -2.80 -30.88
C LYS A 193 -4.82 -3.79 -31.45
#